data_AF-A0A2C5ZKX9-F1
#
_entry.id   AF-A0A2C5ZKX9-F1
#
_cell.length_a   1.000
_cell.length_b   1.000
_cell.length_c   1.000
_cell.angle_alpha   90.00
_cell.angle_beta   90.00
_cell.angle_gamma   90.00
#
_symmetry.space_group_name_H-M   'P 1'
#
loop_
_entity.id
_entity.type
_entity.pdbx_description
1 polymer ?
#
loop_
_entity_poly.entity_id
_entity_poly.type
_entity_poly.pdbx_seq_one_letter_code
_entity_poly.pdbx_strand_id
1 'polypeptide(L)'
;MLLTDLDPDGLNIVRCYRFGADSLANDTTTHNNGIHWLGIKTHHVQAAASTTQSQQHRTSISSTTCRDPVSLLSARDRKLARHTLARIAARCPEADTIAEQLRLQTQTMLMMNVKAEMQWLDDAGDLTDWLDEQLVDAMYN
;
A
#
# COMPACT_ATOMS: atom_id res chain seq x y z
N MET A 1 0.63 12.25 7.91
CA MET A 1 0.82 11.27 6.82
C MET A 1 0.97 9.88 7.42
N LEU A 2 0.68 8.83 6.66
CA LEU A 2 0.72 7.44 7.12
C LEU A 2 1.42 6.57 6.07
N LEU A 3 2.46 5.84 6.48
CA LEU A 3 3.19 4.88 5.67
C LEU A 3 2.75 3.46 6.04
N THR A 4 2.32 2.67 5.06
CA THR A 4 1.88 1.28 5.24
C THR A 4 2.35 0.40 4.08
N ASP A 5 2.39 -0.91 4.32
CA ASP A 5 2.59 -1.93 3.30
C ASP A 5 1.44 -1.93 2.27
N LEU A 6 1.70 -2.48 1.08
CA LEU A 6 0.67 -2.78 0.07
C LEU A 6 0.12 -4.18 0.34
N ASP A 7 -0.65 -4.31 1.41
CA ASP A 7 -1.38 -5.53 1.74
C ASP A 7 -2.77 -5.20 2.32
N PRO A 8 -3.66 -6.19 2.48
CA PRO A 8 -5.01 -5.92 2.98
C PRO A 8 -5.06 -5.28 4.38
N ASP A 9 -4.10 -5.60 5.24
CA ASP A 9 -4.06 -5.11 6.62
C ASP A 9 -3.53 -3.66 6.66
N GLY A 10 -2.48 -3.35 5.91
CA GLY A 10 -1.94 -2.00 5.70
C GLY A 10 -3.00 -1.04 5.14
N LEU A 11 -3.71 -1.43 4.09
CA LEU A 11 -4.82 -0.61 3.53
C LEU A 11 -5.96 -0.43 4.55
N ASN A 12 -6.24 -1.45 5.37
CA ASN A 12 -7.25 -1.33 6.41
C ASN A 12 -6.81 -0.39 7.56
N ILE A 13 -5.53 -0.33 7.89
CA ILE A 13 -4.99 0.64 8.84
C ILE A 13 -5.25 2.06 8.35
N VAL A 14 -4.93 2.36 7.08
CA VAL A 14 -5.21 3.68 6.47
C VAL A 14 -6.69 4.03 6.56
N ARG A 15 -7.57 3.09 6.18
CA ARG A 15 -9.02 3.26 6.28
C ARG A 15 -9.46 3.59 7.70
N CYS A 16 -8.95 2.87 8.70
CA CYS A 16 -9.29 3.11 10.11
C CYS A 16 -8.84 4.49 10.59
N TYR A 17 -7.66 4.96 10.20
CA TYR A 17 -7.20 6.31 10.57
C TYR A 17 -7.99 7.42 9.87
N ARG A 18 -8.43 7.19 8.62
CA ARG A 18 -9.19 8.17 7.83
C ARG A 18 -10.67 8.24 8.21
N PHE A 19 -11.31 7.08 8.42
CA PHE A 19 -12.77 6.90 8.55
C PHE A 19 -13.22 6.27 9.87
N GLY A 20 -12.29 5.99 10.79
CA GLY A 20 -12.59 5.31 12.06
C GLY A 20 -12.70 3.78 11.95
N ALA A 21 -12.61 3.11 13.10
CA ALA A 21 -12.79 1.67 13.22
C ALA A 21 -14.28 1.28 13.19
N ASP A 22 -14.58 0.03 12.82
CA ASP A 22 -15.97 -0.42 12.62
C ASP A 22 -16.85 -0.36 13.88
N SER A 23 -16.23 -0.43 15.07
CA SER A 23 -16.90 -0.36 16.37
C SER A 23 -17.29 1.06 16.79
N LEU A 24 -16.78 2.09 16.11
CA LEU A 24 -17.01 3.50 16.41
C LEU A 24 -18.03 4.16 15.46
N ALA A 25 -18.70 3.38 14.61
CA ALA A 25 -19.55 3.86 13.52
C ALA A 25 -20.77 4.70 13.95
N ASN A 26 -21.07 4.80 15.25
CA ASN A 26 -22.12 5.66 15.77
C ASN A 26 -21.64 7.11 16.02
N ASP A 27 -20.33 7.36 16.10
CA ASP A 27 -19.77 8.72 16.19
C ASP A 27 -19.38 9.21 14.79
N THR A 28 -20.32 9.88 14.14
CA THR A 28 -20.19 10.48 12.79
C THR A 28 -19.17 11.63 12.71
N THR A 29 -18.40 11.87 13.77
CA THR A 29 -17.63 13.10 13.99
C THR A 29 -16.12 13.00 13.77
N THR A 30 -15.56 11.84 13.42
CA THR A 30 -14.09 11.66 13.38
C THR A 30 -13.53 11.21 12.03
N HIS A 31 -13.98 11.84 10.94
CA HIS A 31 -13.23 11.80 9.68
C HIS A 31 -11.96 12.63 9.82
N ASN A 32 -10.79 11.99 9.88
CA ASN A 32 -9.54 12.72 9.97
C ASN A 32 -9.05 13.12 8.57
N ASN A 33 -9.44 14.32 8.13
CA ASN A 33 -9.07 14.88 6.82
C ASN A 33 -7.56 15.22 6.71
N GLY A 34 -6.79 15.16 7.81
CA GLY A 34 -5.34 15.35 7.78
C GLY A 34 -4.54 14.08 7.42
N ILE A 35 -5.21 12.92 7.31
CA ILE A 35 -4.54 11.67 6.95
C ILE A 35 -4.32 11.60 5.44
N HIS A 36 -3.04 11.64 5.07
CA HIS A 36 -2.56 11.39 3.72
C HIS A 36 -1.79 10.08 3.70
N TRP A 37 -2.05 9.23 2.72
CA TRP A 37 -1.41 7.94 2.60
C TRP A 37 -0.17 8.00 1.71
N LEU A 38 0.98 7.69 2.31
CA LEU A 38 2.31 7.69 1.70
C LEU A 38 2.80 6.26 1.40
N GLY A 39 1.95 5.24 1.56
CA GLY A 39 2.36 3.83 1.47
C GLY A 39 2.85 3.39 0.09
N ILE A 40 3.37 2.16 0.04
CA ILE A 40 3.73 1.54 -1.24
C ILE A 40 2.49 1.44 -2.12
N LYS A 41 2.52 2.17 -3.23
CA LYS A 41 1.52 2.08 -4.30
C LYS A 41 1.92 1.04 -5.33
N THR A 42 0.93 0.49 -6.04
CA THR A 42 1.14 -0.55 -7.06
C THR A 42 2.08 -0.13 -8.20
N HIS A 43 2.27 1.17 -8.48
CA HIS A 43 3.25 1.61 -9.49
C HIS A 43 4.70 1.37 -9.05
N HIS A 44 5.01 1.41 -7.75
CA HIS A 44 6.35 1.06 -7.26
C HIS A 44 6.65 -0.42 -7.48
N VAL A 45 5.63 -1.27 -7.35
CA VAL A 45 5.72 -2.72 -7.64
C VAL A 45 6.05 -2.97 -9.13
N GLN A 46 5.43 -2.20 -10.03
CA GLN A 46 5.71 -2.29 -11.47
C GLN A 46 7.12 -1.82 -11.84
N ALA A 47 7.60 -0.75 -11.20
CA ALA A 47 8.98 -0.27 -11.35
C ALA A 47 9.99 -1.31 -10.86
N ALA A 48 9.76 -1.90 -9.69
CA ALA A 48 10.58 -2.98 -9.13
C ALA A 48 10.71 -4.17 -10.10
N ALA A 49 9.58 -4.65 -10.62
CA ALA A 49 9.55 -5.78 -11.56
C ALA A 49 10.32 -5.49 -12.86
N SER A 50 10.32 -4.23 -13.31
CA SER A 50 11.04 -3.80 -14.52
C SER A 50 12.56 -3.73 -14.29
N THR A 51 13.00 -3.27 -13.11
CA THR A 51 14.42 -3.24 -12.73
C THR A 51 15.00 -4.66 -12.60
N THR A 52 14.24 -5.61 -12.05
CA THR A 52 14.69 -7.00 -11.87
C THR A 52 14.88 -7.76 -13.20
N GLN A 53 14.16 -7.42 -14.27
CA GLN A 53 14.38 -8.03 -15.59
C GLN A 53 15.74 -7.66 -16.19
N SER A 54 16.31 -6.50 -15.84
CA SER A 54 17.63 -6.06 -16.32
C SER A 54 18.80 -6.74 -15.59
N GLN A 55 18.53 -7.41 -14.47
CA GLN A 55 19.56 -8.03 -13.61
C GLN A 55 19.64 -9.56 -13.73
N GLN A 56 18.82 -10.20 -14.59
CA GLN A 56 18.86 -11.66 -14.81
C GLN A 56 20.17 -12.17 -15.47
N HIS A 57 21.12 -11.29 -15.79
CA HIS A 57 22.44 -11.64 -16.34
C HIS A 57 23.61 -11.57 -15.33
N ARG A 58 23.39 -11.76 -14.03
CA ARG A 58 24.50 -11.98 -13.07
C ARG A 58 24.31 -13.24 -12.25
N THR A 59 24.78 -14.34 -12.81
CA THR A 59 25.19 -15.54 -12.06
C THR A 59 26.36 -15.19 -11.14
N SER A 60 26.16 -15.13 -9.82
CA SER A 60 27.16 -15.53 -8.80
C SER A 60 26.67 -15.30 -7.37
N ILE A 61 26.37 -16.42 -6.70
CA ILE A 61 26.85 -16.84 -5.38
C ILE A 61 27.35 -15.71 -4.45
N SER A 62 26.63 -15.51 -3.33
CA SER A 62 26.86 -14.58 -2.21
C SER A 62 26.13 -13.24 -2.30
N SER A 63 24.83 -13.27 -1.98
CA SER A 63 24.14 -12.13 -1.38
C SER A 63 23.24 -12.67 -0.28
N THR A 64 23.44 -12.22 0.95
CA THR A 64 22.55 -12.46 2.07
C THR A 64 21.15 -11.96 1.70
N THR A 65 20.25 -12.90 1.44
CA THR A 65 18.79 -12.74 1.35
C THR A 65 18.29 -11.49 0.62
N CYS A 66 18.27 -11.53 -0.71
CA CYS A 66 17.39 -10.68 -1.49
C CYS A 66 15.94 -11.06 -1.12
N ARG A 67 15.30 -10.34 -0.19
CA ARG A 67 13.86 -10.52 0.04
C ARG A 67 13.15 -10.07 -1.23
N ASP A 68 12.31 -10.94 -1.78
CA ASP A 68 11.51 -10.59 -2.93
C ASP A 68 10.60 -9.41 -2.52
N PRO A 69 10.73 -8.22 -3.15
CA PRO A 69 9.97 -7.03 -2.80
C PRO A 69 8.46 -7.22 -2.87
N VAL A 70 8.05 -8.21 -3.67
CA VAL A 70 6.69 -8.45 -4.08
C VAL A 70 6.40 -9.93 -3.85
N SER A 71 5.32 -10.24 -3.15
CA SER A 71 4.90 -11.62 -2.91
C SER A 71 3.47 -11.84 -3.39
N LEU A 72 3.11 -13.08 -3.70
CA LEU A 72 1.75 -13.40 -4.13
C LEU A 72 0.76 -13.32 -2.97
N LEU A 73 -0.47 -12.88 -3.27
CA LEU A 73 -1.54 -12.91 -2.28
C LEU A 73 -1.84 -14.36 -1.86
N SER A 74 -1.98 -14.57 -0.56
CA SER A 74 -2.52 -15.82 -0.01
C SER A 74 -4.05 -15.87 -0.14
N ALA A 75 -4.64 -17.03 0.15
CA ALA A 75 -6.10 -17.16 0.19
C ALA A 75 -6.74 -16.27 1.28
N ARG A 76 -6.03 -16.08 2.40
CA ARG A 76 -6.41 -15.16 3.47
C ARG A 76 -6.40 -13.73 2.95
N ASP A 77 -5.33 -13.31 2.29
CA ASP A 77 -5.18 -11.93 1.83
C ASP A 77 -6.27 -11.57 0.83
N ARG A 78 -6.57 -12.47 -0.13
CA ARG A 78 -7.67 -12.29 -1.07
C ARG A 78 -9.04 -12.16 -0.37
N LYS A 79 -9.27 -12.93 0.71
CA LYS A 79 -10.50 -12.82 1.50
C LYS A 79 -10.59 -11.47 2.22
N LEU A 80 -9.50 -11.04 2.83
CA LEU A 80 -9.43 -9.76 3.53
C LEU A 80 -9.58 -8.58 2.56
N ALA A 81 -8.90 -8.59 1.41
CA ALA A 81 -9.01 -7.56 0.39
C ALA A 81 -10.46 -7.39 -0.13
N ARG A 82 -11.17 -8.49 -0.39
CA ARG A 82 -12.59 -8.43 -0.78
C ARG A 82 -13.46 -7.83 0.33
N HIS A 83 -13.18 -8.17 1.58
CA HIS A 83 -13.89 -7.59 2.72
C HIS A 83 -13.60 -6.09 2.88
N THR A 84 -12.35 -5.68 2.68
CA THR A 84 -11.93 -4.27 2.65
C THR A 84 -12.69 -3.51 1.56
N LEU A 85 -12.82 -4.04 0.34
CA LEU A 85 -13.62 -3.42 -0.73
C LEU A 85 -15.09 -3.27 -0.34
N ALA A 86 -15.70 -4.30 0.24
CA ALA A 86 -17.08 -4.23 0.69
C ALA A 86 -17.28 -3.15 1.76
N ARG A 87 -16.32 -2.99 2.68
CA ARG A 87 -16.36 -1.95 3.70
C ARG A 87 -16.16 -0.55 3.15
N ILE A 88 -15.26 -0.37 2.19
CA ILE A 88 -15.06 0.91 1.52
C ILE A 88 -16.37 1.33 0.84
N ALA A 89 -16.97 0.44 0.05
CA ALA A 89 -18.22 0.71 -0.65
C ALA A 89 -19.40 1.01 0.27
N ALA A 90 -19.47 0.37 1.44
CA ALA A 90 -20.59 0.53 2.37
C ALA A 90 -20.45 1.74 3.33
N ARG A 91 -19.23 2.21 3.59
CA ARG A 91 -18.96 3.13 4.72
C ARG A 91 -18.15 4.37 4.39
N CYS A 92 -17.47 4.41 3.24
CA CYS A 92 -16.65 5.56 2.86
C CYS A 92 -17.43 6.43 1.86
N PRO A 93 -17.34 7.77 1.95
CA PRO A 93 -17.99 8.65 0.98
C PRO A 93 -17.42 8.44 -0.43
N GLU A 94 -18.27 8.37 -1.46
CA GLU A 94 -17.84 8.18 -2.86
C GLU A 94 -16.98 9.34 -3.41
N ALA A 95 -17.15 10.55 -2.87
CA ALA A 95 -16.37 11.73 -3.26
C ALA A 95 -15.03 11.89 -2.50
N ASP A 96 -14.69 10.96 -1.60
CA ASP A 96 -13.45 11.05 -0.83
C ASP A 96 -12.27 10.47 -1.64
N THR A 97 -11.24 11.29 -1.85
CA THR A 97 -10.08 10.93 -2.66
C THR A 97 -9.27 9.77 -2.08
N ILE A 98 -9.17 9.68 -0.74
CA ILE A 98 -8.48 8.58 -0.06
C ILE A 98 -9.31 7.30 -0.15
N ALA A 99 -10.64 7.38 -0.03
CA ALA A 99 -11.51 6.22 -0.23
C ALA A 99 -11.35 5.63 -1.64
N GLU A 100 -11.40 6.47 -2.67
CA GLU A 100 -11.20 6.01 -4.05
C GLU A 100 -9.79 5.47 -4.29
N GLN A 101 -8.76 6.09 -3.70
CA GLN A 101 -7.40 5.58 -3.80
C GLN A 101 -7.25 4.20 -3.13
N LEU A 102 -7.82 4.00 -1.94
CA LEU A 102 -7.84 2.69 -1.27
C LEU A 102 -8.60 1.65 -2.08
N ARG A 103 -9.73 2.02 -2.69
CA ARG A 103 -10.52 1.15 -3.55
C ARG A 103 -9.71 0.69 -4.75
N LEU A 104 -9.11 1.63 -5.47
CA LEU A 104 -8.28 1.37 -6.64
C LEU A 104 -7.11 0.47 -6.29
N GLN A 105 -6.33 0.80 -5.26
CA GLN A 105 -5.16 0.01 -4.88
C GLN A 105 -5.55 -1.40 -4.42
N THR A 106 -6.66 -1.56 -3.69
CA THR A 106 -7.16 -2.89 -3.32
C THR A 106 -7.57 -3.71 -4.55
N GLN A 107 -8.23 -3.09 -5.53
CA GLN A 107 -8.61 -3.76 -6.79
C GLN A 107 -7.39 -4.13 -7.62
N THR A 108 -6.41 -3.23 -7.77
CA THR A 108 -5.18 -3.50 -8.52
C THR A 108 -4.37 -4.61 -7.85
N MET A 109 -4.22 -4.58 -6.52
CA MET A 109 -3.57 -5.63 -5.72
C MET A 109 -4.22 -7.00 -5.97
N LEU A 110 -5.56 -7.07 -5.96
CA LEU A 110 -6.31 -8.29 -6.29
C LEU A 110 -6.12 -8.74 -7.74
N MET A 111 -6.15 -7.81 -8.71
CA MET A 111 -6.03 -8.10 -10.13
C MET A 111 -4.62 -8.62 -10.48
N MET A 112 -3.60 -8.03 -9.89
CA MET A 112 -2.20 -8.44 -10.04
C MET A 112 -1.87 -9.70 -9.22
N ASN A 113 -2.70 -10.03 -8.22
CA ASN A 113 -2.48 -11.11 -7.24
C ASN A 113 -1.14 -10.99 -6.49
N VAL A 114 -0.73 -9.76 -6.17
CA VAL A 114 0.53 -9.45 -5.46
C VAL A 114 0.28 -8.57 -4.24
N LYS A 115 1.22 -8.59 -3.28
CA LYS A 115 1.38 -7.63 -2.18
C LYS A 115 2.84 -7.21 -2.05
N ALA A 116 3.13 -6.10 -1.39
CA ALA A 116 4.49 -5.61 -1.20
C ALA A 116 4.73 -5.08 0.22
N GLU A 117 5.91 -5.39 0.76
CA GLU A 117 6.33 -5.01 2.10
C GLU A 117 7.25 -3.78 2.03
N MET A 118 7.05 -2.80 2.92
CA MET A 118 7.85 -1.55 2.98
C MET A 118 9.31 -1.80 3.34
N GLN A 119 9.57 -2.91 4.03
CA GLN A 119 10.92 -3.32 4.43
C GLN A 119 11.87 -3.47 3.25
N TRP A 120 11.34 -3.69 2.04
CA TRP A 120 12.16 -3.72 0.83
C TRP A 120 12.82 -2.38 0.48
N LEU A 121 12.20 -1.24 0.83
CA LEU A 121 12.75 0.08 0.50
C LEU A 121 14.10 0.36 1.20
N ASP A 122 14.34 -0.26 2.36
CA ASP A 122 15.58 -0.08 3.13
C ASP A 122 16.74 -0.93 2.59
N ASP A 123 16.44 -2.08 1.98
CA ASP A 123 17.45 -2.98 1.40
C ASP A 123 18.20 -2.35 0.21
N ALA A 124 17.66 -1.28 -0.39
CA ALA A 124 18.30 -0.49 -1.43
C ALA A 124 19.18 0.67 -0.89
N GLY A 125 19.12 0.97 0.41
CA GLY A 125 19.83 2.10 1.04
C GLY A 125 19.24 3.48 0.76
N ASP A 126 18.02 3.54 0.22
CA ASP A 126 17.42 4.72 -0.41
C ASP A 126 16.08 5.13 0.24
N LEU A 127 15.73 4.53 1.38
CA LEU A 127 14.44 4.79 2.05
C LEU A 127 14.30 6.26 2.47
N THR A 128 15.39 6.91 2.90
CA THR A 128 15.33 8.30 3.38
C THR A 128 15.08 9.27 2.23
N ASP A 129 15.80 9.10 1.12
CA ASP A 129 15.65 9.95 -0.06
C ASP A 129 14.30 9.70 -0.73
N TRP A 130 13.85 8.43 -0.82
CA TRP A 130 12.49 8.10 -1.29
C TRP A 130 11.41 8.73 -0.39
N LEU A 131 11.57 8.70 0.93
CA LEU A 131 10.61 9.33 1.84
C LEU A 131 10.60 10.85 1.64
N ASP A 132 11.75 11.49 1.48
CA ASP A 132 11.85 12.93 1.25
C ASP A 132 11.16 13.34 -0.07
N GLU A 133 11.37 12.58 -1.16
CA GLU A 133 10.68 12.80 -2.44
C GLU A 133 9.16 12.69 -2.29
N GLN A 134 8.68 11.66 -1.60
CA GLN A 134 7.26 11.42 -1.41
C GLN A 134 6.62 12.46 -0.48
N LEU A 135 7.35 12.94 0.54
CA LEU A 135 6.92 14.02 1.42
C LEU A 135 6.81 15.34 0.65
N VAL A 136 7.78 15.63 -0.21
CA VAL A 136 7.75 16.79 -1.10
C VAL A 136 6.53 16.72 -2.02
N ASP A 137 6.32 15.61 -2.72
CA ASP A 137 5.17 15.45 -3.64
C ASP A 137 3.82 15.59 -2.90
N ALA A 138 3.73 15.07 -1.67
CA ALA A 138 2.54 15.18 -0.85
C ALA A 138 2.33 16.55 -0.18
N MET A 139 3.34 17.43 -0.17
CA MET A 139 3.21 18.83 0.29
C MET A 139 2.81 19.79 -0.83
N TYR A 140 3.08 19.45 -2.09
CA TYR A 140 2.81 20.31 -3.25
C TYR A 140 1.55 19.90 -4.05
N ASN A 141 0.87 18.83 -3.67
CA ASN A 141 -0.46 18.41 -4.17
C ASN A 141 -1.56 18.60 -3.11
#